data_AF-A0A975HGL7-F1
#
_entry.id   AF-A0A975HGL7-F1
#
_cell.length_a   1.000
_cell.length_b   1.000
_cell.length_c   1.000
_cell.angle_alpha   90.00
_cell.angle_beta   90.00
_cell.angle_gamma   90.00
#
_symmetry.space_group_name_H-M   'P 1'
#
loop_
_entity.id
_entity.type
_entity.pdbx_description
1 polymer ?
#
loop_
_entity_poly.entity_id
_entity_poly.type
_entity_poly.pdbx_seq_one_letter_code
_entity_poly.pdbx_strand_id
1 'polypeptide(L)'
;MHGFTPPCPSRPMRVSDHARVRYLERVKGVDIEKLDAEILSPAMVLADDMGGGKVIMKTGHKAVVRDGVIVTVESKSGRRKGR
;
A
#
# COMPACT_ATOMS: atom_id res chain seq x y z
N MET A 1 -4.01 -6.97 48.13
CA MET A 1 -3.91 -6.91 46.66
C MET A 1 -5.09 -6.10 46.14
N HIS A 2 -4.90 -4.82 45.81
CA HIS A 2 -5.95 -4.05 45.14
C HIS A 2 -5.91 -4.37 43.65
N GLY A 3 -7.01 -4.92 43.12
CA GLY A 3 -7.14 -5.20 41.69
C GLY A 3 -7.11 -3.90 40.90
N PHE A 4 -6.27 -3.84 39.87
CA PHE A 4 -6.30 -2.76 38.88
C PHE A 4 -7.40 -3.07 37.88
N THR A 5 -8.48 -2.29 37.91
CA THR A 5 -9.48 -2.28 36.84
C THR A 5 -9.06 -1.22 35.82
N PRO A 6 -8.59 -1.60 34.62
CA PRO A 6 -8.21 -0.61 33.62
C PRO A 6 -9.43 0.24 33.23
N PRO A 7 -9.29 1.57 33.10
CA PRO A 7 -10.37 2.42 32.63
C PRO A 7 -10.73 2.05 31.19
N CYS A 8 -12.03 1.97 30.89
CA CYS A 8 -12.50 1.80 29.53
C CYS A 8 -12.03 3.00 28.69
N PRO A 9 -11.30 2.80 27.58
CA PRO A 9 -10.81 3.90 26.77
C PRO A 9 -11.99 4.70 26.19
N SER A 10 -11.96 6.01 26.35
CA SER A 10 -13.04 6.92 25.91
C SER A 10 -13.10 7.10 24.39
N ARG A 11 -12.12 6.56 23.64
CA ARG A 11 -12.04 6.64 22.19
C ARG A 11 -11.58 5.31 21.60
N PRO A 12 -12.04 4.95 20.40
CA PRO A 12 -11.54 3.77 19.70
C PRO A 12 -10.06 3.96 19.38
N MET A 13 -9.25 2.96 19.72
CA MET A 13 -7.83 2.94 19.35
C MET A 13 -7.69 2.75 17.84
N ARG A 14 -6.77 3.50 17.22
CA ARG A 14 -6.46 3.43 15.78
C ARG A 14 -5.02 3.03 15.56
N VAL A 15 -4.76 2.38 14.44
CA VAL A 15 -3.43 1.94 14.00
C VAL A 15 -3.00 2.82 12.83
N SER A 16 -1.81 3.43 12.92
CA SER A 16 -1.22 4.23 11.84
C SER A 16 -0.71 3.35 10.71
N ASP A 17 -0.53 3.91 9.51
CA ASP A 17 0.00 3.17 8.37
C ASP A 17 1.44 2.68 8.63
N HIS A 18 2.27 3.48 9.30
CA HIS A 18 3.60 3.04 9.71
C HIS A 18 3.54 1.79 10.62
N ALA A 19 2.64 1.77 11.60
CA ALA A 19 2.49 0.60 12.47
C ALA A 19 2.00 -0.65 11.71
N ARG A 20 1.14 -0.47 10.70
CA ARG A 20 0.71 -1.56 9.81
C ARG A 20 1.88 -2.13 9.01
N VAL A 21 2.73 -1.28 8.43
CA VAL A 21 3.93 -1.71 7.69
C VAL A 21 4.86 -2.52 8.60
N ARG A 22 5.20 -2.01 9.80
CA ARG A 22 6.08 -2.74 10.73
C ARG A 22 5.49 -4.06 11.20
N TYR A 23 4.17 -4.14 11.34
CA TYR A 23 3.49 -5.38 11.70
C TYR A 23 3.54 -6.40 10.56
N LEU A 24 3.36 -5.97 9.31
CA LEU A 24 3.52 -6.83 8.13
C LEU A 24 4.94 -7.41 8.06
N GLU A 25 5.96 -6.59 8.26
CA GLU A 25 7.36 -7.02 8.27
C GLU A 25 7.65 -8.00 9.41
N ARG A 26 7.45 -7.57 10.66
CA ARG A 26 7.98 -8.28 11.83
C ARG A 26 7.12 -9.43 12.30
N VAL A 27 5.81 -9.33 12.10
CA VAL A 27 4.85 -10.32 12.62
C VAL A 27 4.34 -11.22 11.50
N LYS A 28 4.12 -10.68 10.30
CA LYS A 28 3.66 -11.47 9.16
C LYS A 28 4.81 -11.95 8.26
N GLY A 29 6.04 -11.49 8.47
CA GLY A 29 7.20 -11.90 7.68
C GLY A 29 7.15 -11.41 6.24
N VAL A 30 6.39 -10.34 5.96
CA VAL A 30 6.32 -9.74 4.62
C VAL A 30 7.61 -8.96 4.38
N ASP A 31 8.34 -9.35 3.34
CA ASP A 31 9.53 -8.64 2.89
C ASP A 31 9.13 -7.43 2.03
N ILE A 32 9.19 -6.24 2.61
CA ILE A 32 8.79 -4.99 1.94
C ILE A 32 9.77 -4.64 0.82
N GLU A 33 11.07 -4.87 0.99
CA GLU A 33 12.08 -4.59 -0.05
C GLU A 33 11.85 -5.49 -1.28
N LYS A 34 11.47 -6.75 -1.06
CA LYS A 34 11.07 -7.63 -2.14
C LYS A 34 9.78 -7.16 -2.84
N LEU A 35 8.80 -6.66 -2.09
CA LEU A 35 7.58 -6.09 -2.69
C LEU A 35 7.90 -4.88 -3.56
N ASP A 36 8.82 -4.02 -3.14
CA ASP A 36 9.25 -2.87 -3.94
C ASP A 36 9.82 -3.35 -5.29
N ALA A 37 10.66 -4.39 -5.29
CA ALA A 37 11.19 -4.99 -6.51
C ALA A 37 10.11 -5.64 -7.40
N GLU A 38 9.03 -6.15 -6.83
CA GLU A 38 7.89 -6.70 -7.58
C GLU A 38 7.01 -5.59 -8.21
N ILE A 39 6.91 -4.44 -7.54
CA ILE A 39 6.12 -3.29 -8.00
C ILE A 39 6.88 -2.50 -9.07
N LEU A 40 8.18 -2.28 -8.85
CA LEU A 40 9.04 -1.55 -9.77
C LEU A 40 9.16 -2.29 -11.10
N SER A 41 9.08 -1.53 -12.19
CA SER A 41 9.34 -2.06 -13.52
C SER A 41 9.87 -0.95 -14.44
N PRO A 42 10.58 -1.30 -15.54
CA PRO A 42 11.05 -0.32 -16.50
C PRO A 42 9.95 0.60 -17.05
N ALA A 43 8.72 0.09 -17.14
CA ALA A 43 7.57 0.88 -17.57
C ALA A 43 7.20 2.00 -16.59
N MET A 44 7.45 1.83 -15.29
CA MET A 44 7.23 2.89 -14.29
C MET A 44 8.25 4.01 -14.45
N VAL A 45 9.52 3.66 -14.69
CA VAL A 45 10.61 4.62 -14.92
C VAL A 45 10.32 5.44 -16.17
N LEU A 46 9.97 4.77 -17.28
CA LEU A 46 9.59 5.45 -18.52
C LEU A 46 8.36 6.35 -18.34
N ALA A 47 7.38 5.93 -17.53
CA ALA A 47 6.22 6.77 -17.24
C ALA A 47 6.61 8.02 -16.45
N ASP A 48 7.54 7.91 -15.50
CA ASP A 48 8.05 9.07 -14.77
C ASP A 48 8.82 10.03 -15.68
N ASP A 49 9.70 9.51 -16.54
CA ASP A 49 10.46 10.30 -17.54
C ASP A 49 9.53 11.08 -18.49
N MET A 50 8.32 10.56 -18.74
CA MET A 50 7.28 11.20 -19.55
C MET A 50 6.41 12.20 -18.78
N GLY A 51 6.71 12.49 -17.51
CA GLY A 51 5.94 13.39 -16.65
C GLY A 51 4.93 12.71 -15.74
N GLY A 52 5.07 11.40 -15.51
CA GLY A 52 4.18 10.59 -14.68
C GLY A 52 2.97 10.04 -15.44
N GLY A 53 2.16 9.24 -14.76
CA GLY A 53 0.96 8.65 -15.36
C GLY A 53 0.51 7.34 -14.74
N LYS A 54 -0.40 6.64 -15.43
CA LYS A 54 -0.90 5.32 -15.02
C LYS A 54 -0.26 4.23 -15.86
N VAL A 55 0.29 3.22 -15.20
CA VAL A 55 0.96 2.08 -15.84
C VAL A 55 0.23 0.79 -15.47
N ILE A 56 -0.04 -0.06 -16.47
CA ILE A 56 -0.63 -1.37 -16.24
C ILE A 56 0.48 -2.34 -15.82
N MET A 57 0.37 -2.88 -14.60
CA MET A 57 1.30 -3.86 -14.06
C MET A 57 1.06 -5.23 -14.69
N LYS A 58 2.06 -6.13 -14.64
CA LYS A 58 1.93 -7.54 -15.07
C LYS A 58 0.77 -8.28 -14.37
N THR A 59 0.44 -7.86 -13.15
CA THR A 59 -0.66 -8.41 -12.36
C THR A 59 -2.05 -7.96 -12.85
N GLY A 60 -2.13 -7.00 -13.78
CA GLY A 60 -3.36 -6.39 -14.30
C GLY A 60 -3.90 -5.22 -13.45
N HIS A 61 -3.18 -4.81 -12.41
CA HIS A 61 -3.47 -3.62 -11.62
C HIS A 61 -2.91 -2.36 -12.29
N LYS A 62 -3.33 -1.18 -11.84
CA LYS A 62 -2.80 0.10 -12.35
C LYS A 62 -1.96 0.78 -11.28
N ALA A 63 -0.68 0.97 -11.54
CA ALA A 63 0.15 1.82 -10.70
C ALA A 63 0.04 3.28 -11.16
N VAL A 64 0.02 4.21 -10.22
CA VAL A 64 0.08 5.65 -10.51
C VAL A 64 1.47 6.14 -10.13
N VAL A 65 2.19 6.66 -11.13
CA VAL A 65 3.54 7.20 -11.02
C VAL A 65 3.46 8.72 -11.03
N ARG A 66 4.15 9.37 -10.09
CA ARG A 66 4.22 10.81 -9.97
C ARG A 66 5.49 11.22 -9.23
N ASP A 67 6.24 12.16 -9.80
CA ASP A 67 7.38 12.84 -9.16
C ASP A 67 8.43 11.83 -8.62
N GLY A 68 8.77 10.80 -9.39
CA GLY A 68 9.71 9.74 -9.01
C GLY A 68 9.15 8.68 -8.06
N VAL A 69 7.84 8.70 -7.76
CA VAL A 69 7.21 7.83 -6.76
C VAL A 69 5.98 7.11 -7.31
N ILE A 70 5.82 5.84 -6.96
CA ILE A 70 4.58 5.09 -7.17
C ILE A 70 3.65 5.39 -6.00
N VAL A 71 2.71 6.31 -6.20
CA VAL A 71 1.89 6.86 -5.10
C VAL A 71 0.71 5.96 -4.74
N THR A 72 0.25 5.11 -5.66
CA THR A 72 -0.83 4.15 -5.39
C THR A 72 -0.87 3.02 -6.43
N VAL A 73 -1.51 1.91 -6.06
CA VAL A 73 -1.87 0.81 -6.95
C VAL A 73 -3.39 0.64 -6.91
N GLU A 74 -4.05 0.99 -8.01
CA GLU A 74 -5.50 0.85 -8.17
C GLU A 74 -5.87 -0.62 -8.44
N SER A 75 -7.07 -0.99 -8.00
CA SER A 75 -7.63 -2.32 -8.28
C SER A 75 -7.68 -2.60 -9.78
N LYS A 76 -7.68 -3.89 -10.14
CA LYS A 76 -7.94 -4.29 -11.53
C LYS A 76 -9.22 -3.61 -11.97
N SER A 77 -9.24 -3.17 -13.23
CA SER A 77 -10.47 -2.75 -13.90
C SER A 77 -11.44 -3.94 -13.95
N GLY A 78 -12.11 -4.23 -12.84
CA GLY A 78 -13.35 -4.99 -12.86
C GLY A 78 -14.30 -4.14 -13.67
N ARG A 79 -14.68 -4.64 -14.85
CA ARG A 79 -15.76 -4.08 -15.65
C ARG A 79 -16.93 -3.87 -14.69
N ARG A 80 -17.18 -2.63 -14.26
CA ARG A 80 -18.45 -2.27 -13.63
C ARG A 80 -19.48 -2.58 -14.71
N LYS A 81 -20.13 -3.75 -14.64
CA LYS A 81 -21.42 -3.92 -15.33
C LYS A 81 -22.26 -2.78 -14.80
N GLY A 82 -22.62 -1.85 -15.69
CA GLY A 82 -23.51 -0.74 -15.37
C GLY A 82 -24.72 -1.31 -14.64
N ARG A 83 -25.07 -0.64 -13.54
CA ARG A 83 -26.41 -0.76 -13.00
C ARG A 83 -27.37 -0.04 -13.94
#